data_AF-A0A8T4KIY9-F1
#
_entry.id   AF-A0A8T4KIY9-F1
#
_cell.length_a   1.000
_cell.length_b   1.000
_cell.length_c   1.000
_cell.angle_alpha   90.00
_cell.angle_beta   90.00
_cell.angle_gamma   90.00
#
_symmetry.space_group_name_H-M   'P 1'
#
loop_
_entity.id
_entity.type
_entity.pdbx_description
1 polymer ?
#
loop_
_entity_poly.entity_id
_entity_poly.type
_entity_poly.pdbx_seq_one_letter_code
_entity_poly.pdbx_strand_id
1 'polypeptide(L)'
;MDGSGGIKDRIEALKSHAKADVPPMKLPFTRRKNYIFRPVTRSALGEFWQENGKTISIAVISLVVIILFYSLNQSITGYVTRANNLEARLSETNATLQNTAASYETCKTELGATKSSFETCNTDLNARSKELSSCTTEKDSFKTQSDELGGLLSSCNADKEGLAAALDSVSNESEGRKIAYDALARSAARLSCCTALDVISGRTVGWGITDNAMTCGSSNYTINCATGATDY
;
A
#
# COMPACT_ATOMS: atom_id res chain seq x y z
N MET A 1 -10.40 -0.94 -6.63
CA MET A 1 -10.88 -2.16 -7.29
C MET A 1 -10.97 -3.27 -6.24
N ASP A 2 -12.10 -3.81 -5.79
CA ASP A 2 -13.50 -3.38 -5.76
C ASP A 2 -14.11 -4.15 -4.58
N GLY A 3 -14.10 -3.55 -3.38
CA GLY A 3 -14.60 -4.18 -2.14
C GLY A 3 -16.11 -4.06 -1.92
N SER A 4 -16.86 -3.51 -2.88
CA SER A 4 -18.28 -3.15 -2.72
C SER A 4 -19.27 -4.27 -3.08
N GLY A 5 -18.80 -5.41 -3.62
CA GLY A 5 -19.67 -6.51 -4.06
C GLY A 5 -20.35 -7.26 -2.91
N GLY A 6 -19.64 -7.50 -1.80
CA GLY A 6 -20.12 -8.40 -0.75
C GLY A 6 -21.29 -7.87 0.09
N ILE A 7 -21.51 -6.57 0.15
CA ILE A 7 -22.61 -5.99 0.96
C ILE A 7 -23.92 -5.97 0.16
N LYS A 8 -23.84 -5.75 -1.15
CA LYS A 8 -25.02 -5.70 -2.03
C LYS A 8 -25.67 -7.08 -2.17
N ASP A 9 -24.84 -8.11 -2.32
CA ASP A 9 -25.30 -9.50 -2.47
C ASP A 9 -25.94 -10.04 -1.18
N ARG A 10 -25.46 -9.61 -0.01
CA ARG A 10 -26.04 -10.00 1.29
C ARG A 10 -27.39 -9.31 1.57
N ILE A 11 -27.60 -8.09 1.06
CA ILE A 11 -28.87 -7.37 1.18
C ILE A 11 -29.94 -7.96 0.25
N GLU A 12 -29.57 -8.43 -0.94
CA GLU A 12 -30.50 -9.14 -1.83
C GLU A 12 -30.89 -10.53 -1.31
N ALA A 13 -29.96 -11.26 -0.68
CA ALA A 13 -30.24 -12.54 -0.04
C ALA A 13 -31.24 -12.42 1.14
N LEU A 14 -31.23 -11.31 1.89
CA LEU A 14 -32.19 -11.07 2.97
C LEU A 14 -33.59 -10.69 2.46
N LYS A 15 -33.69 -10.16 1.23
CA LYS A 15 -34.97 -9.77 0.62
C LYS A 15 -35.74 -10.96 0.04
N SER A 16 -35.06 -12.04 -0.35
CA SER A 16 -35.70 -13.24 -0.89
C SER A 16 -36.31 -14.15 0.19
N HIS A 17 -35.81 -14.10 1.42
CA HIS A 17 -36.36 -14.90 2.54
C HIS A 17 -37.59 -14.27 3.22
N ALA A 18 -37.87 -12.99 3.01
CA ALA A 18 -39.02 -12.31 3.61
C ALA A 18 -40.36 -12.53 2.86
N LYS A 19 -40.36 -13.32 1.77
CA LYS A 19 -41.53 -13.46 0.87
C LYS A 19 -42.02 -14.90 0.68
N ALA A 20 -41.66 -15.82 1.58
CA ALA A 20 -42.15 -17.20 1.54
C ALA A 20 -43.34 -17.40 2.50
N ASP A 21 -44.53 -17.48 1.89
CA ASP A 21 -45.69 -18.28 2.29
C ASP A 21 -46.06 -18.38 3.78
N VAL A 22 -46.90 -17.45 4.22
CA VAL A 22 -47.90 -17.77 5.25
C VAL A 22 -49.21 -18.09 4.53
N PRO A 23 -49.64 -19.36 4.45
CA PRO A 23 -50.88 -19.70 3.78
C PRO A 23 -52.08 -19.10 4.54
N PRO A 24 -53.14 -18.64 3.85
CA PRO A 24 -54.31 -18.11 4.51
C PRO A 24 -54.99 -19.22 5.33
N MET A 25 -55.18 -18.97 6.63
CA MET A 25 -55.99 -19.80 7.51
C MET A 25 -57.40 -19.96 6.92
N LYS A 26 -57.68 -21.11 6.32
CA LYS A 26 -59.05 -21.57 6.09
C LYS A 26 -59.62 -21.99 7.44
N LEU A 27 -60.36 -21.08 8.07
CA LEU A 27 -61.29 -21.44 9.15
C LEU A 27 -62.30 -22.44 8.60
N PRO A 28 -62.46 -23.65 9.20
CA PRO A 28 -63.56 -24.51 8.84
C PRO A 28 -64.84 -23.88 9.39
N PHE A 29 -65.56 -23.16 8.52
CA PHE A 29 -66.96 -22.81 8.77
C PHE A 29 -67.71 -24.11 9.06
N THR A 30 -68.23 -24.19 10.27
CA THR A 30 -69.11 -25.24 10.76
C THR A 30 -70.30 -25.38 9.83
N ARG A 31 -70.31 -26.46 9.02
CA ARG A 31 -71.49 -26.88 8.26
C ARG A 31 -72.55 -27.29 9.30
N ARG A 32 -73.51 -26.41 9.57
CA ARG A 32 -74.72 -26.73 10.35
C ARG A 32 -75.35 -27.98 9.74
N LYS A 33 -75.31 -29.10 10.45
CA LYS A 33 -76.17 -30.24 10.13
C LYS A 33 -77.60 -29.79 10.42
N ASN A 34 -78.41 -29.65 9.36
CA ASN A 34 -79.84 -29.51 9.50
C ASN A 34 -80.38 -30.81 10.09
N TYR A 35 -80.62 -30.83 11.41
CA TYR A 35 -81.49 -31.82 12.00
C TYR A 35 -82.92 -31.43 11.63
N ILE A 36 -83.47 -32.07 10.60
CA ILE A 36 -84.91 -32.10 10.38
C ILE A 36 -85.49 -32.90 11.54
N PHE A 37 -85.91 -32.20 12.60
CA PHE A 37 -86.79 -32.76 13.62
C PHE A 37 -88.11 -33.08 12.94
N ARG A 38 -88.34 -34.37 12.65
CA ARG A 38 -89.69 -34.84 12.34
C ARG A 38 -90.54 -34.66 13.61
N PRO A 39 -91.69 -33.98 13.55
CA PRO A 39 -92.57 -33.90 14.72
C PRO A 39 -93.10 -35.30 15.01
N VAL A 40 -92.72 -35.85 16.16
CA VAL A 40 -93.39 -37.02 16.73
C VAL A 40 -94.81 -36.59 17.07
N THR A 41 -95.78 -37.24 16.44
CA THR A 41 -97.21 -36.98 16.58
C THR A 41 -97.64 -37.03 18.05
N ARG A 42 -98.35 -35.98 18.46
CA ARG A 42 -98.63 -35.57 19.85
C ARG A 42 -99.67 -36.43 20.60
N SER A 43 -100.09 -37.57 20.05
CA SER A 43 -101.22 -38.35 20.59
C SER A 43 -100.84 -39.61 21.35
N ALA A 44 -99.58 -40.04 21.36
CA ALA A 44 -99.12 -41.18 22.17
C ALA A 44 -98.28 -40.78 23.40
N LEU A 45 -97.89 -39.51 23.52
CA LEU A 45 -97.07 -39.02 24.63
C LEU A 45 -97.86 -38.66 25.90
N GLY A 46 -99.18 -38.44 25.79
CA GLY A 46 -100.01 -38.04 26.93
C GLY A 46 -100.19 -39.14 27.97
N GLU A 47 -100.33 -40.40 27.54
CA GLU A 47 -100.57 -41.54 28.43
C GLU A 47 -99.28 -42.12 29.02
N PHE A 48 -98.12 -42.00 28.33
CA PHE A 48 -96.83 -42.48 28.86
C PHE A 48 -96.23 -41.56 29.95
N TRP A 49 -96.60 -40.28 29.96
CA TRP A 49 -96.11 -39.29 30.93
C TRP A 49 -96.82 -39.34 32.29
N GLN A 50 -97.99 -39.98 32.41
CA GLN A 50 -98.73 -40.05 33.67
C GLN A 50 -98.19 -41.11 34.64
N GLU A 51 -97.64 -42.23 34.15
CA GLU A 51 -97.03 -43.26 35.02
C GLU A 51 -95.51 -43.13 35.18
N ASN A 52 -94.78 -42.53 34.22
CA ASN A 52 -93.31 -42.46 34.22
C ASN A 52 -92.74 -41.03 34.05
N GLY A 53 -93.56 -39.98 34.17
CA GLY A 53 -93.16 -38.59 33.88
C GLY A 53 -92.01 -38.05 34.74
N LYS A 54 -91.87 -38.51 36.00
CA LYS A 54 -90.76 -38.12 36.87
C LYS A 54 -89.43 -38.75 36.42
N THR A 55 -89.44 -40.04 36.08
CA THR A 55 -88.25 -40.78 35.63
C THR A 55 -87.77 -40.32 34.25
N ILE A 56 -88.68 -40.01 33.33
CA ILE A 56 -88.35 -39.49 32.00
C ILE A 56 -87.82 -38.04 32.09
N SER A 57 -88.42 -37.19 32.92
CA SER A 57 -87.95 -35.82 33.15
C SER A 57 -86.52 -35.79 33.74
N ILE A 58 -86.24 -36.65 34.73
CA ILE A 58 -84.90 -36.79 35.32
C ILE A 58 -83.89 -37.29 34.29
N ALA A 59 -84.26 -38.26 33.44
CA ALA A 59 -83.37 -38.79 32.40
C ALA A 59 -83.03 -37.73 31.33
N VAL A 60 -84.00 -36.91 30.92
CA VAL A 60 -83.77 -35.83 29.94
C VAL A 60 -82.91 -34.72 30.54
N ILE A 61 -83.16 -34.31 31.78
CA ILE A 61 -82.35 -33.29 32.46
C ILE A 61 -80.91 -33.79 32.65
N SER A 62 -80.73 -35.05 33.07
CA SER A 62 -79.42 -35.72 33.15
C SER A 62 -78.67 -35.66 31.82
N LEU A 63 -79.34 -36.01 30.72
CA LEU A 63 -78.75 -36.04 29.39
C LEU A 63 -78.36 -34.64 28.88
N VAL A 64 -79.17 -33.62 29.17
CA VAL A 64 -78.86 -32.21 28.86
C VAL A 64 -77.66 -31.71 29.67
N VAL A 65 -77.58 -32.06 30.95
CA VAL A 65 -76.44 -31.72 31.81
C VAL A 65 -75.16 -32.38 31.31
N ILE A 66 -75.21 -33.67 30.92
CA ILE A 66 -74.07 -34.39 30.33
C ILE A 66 -73.60 -33.71 29.03
N ILE A 67 -74.52 -33.32 28.14
CA ILE A 67 -74.18 -32.61 26.90
C ILE A 67 -73.54 -31.25 27.19
N LEU A 68 -74.08 -30.50 28.16
CA LEU A 68 -73.50 -29.23 28.60
C LEU A 68 -72.09 -29.43 29.15
N PHE A 69 -71.88 -30.38 30.05
CA PHE A 69 -70.55 -30.71 30.58
C PHE A 69 -69.59 -31.14 29.47
N TYR A 70 -70.03 -31.92 28.49
CA TYR A 70 -69.20 -32.35 27.37
C TYR A 70 -68.77 -31.16 26.48
N SER A 71 -69.71 -30.27 26.16
CA SER A 71 -69.43 -29.05 25.38
C SER A 71 -68.53 -28.06 26.13
N LEU A 72 -68.73 -27.92 27.43
CA LEU A 72 -67.89 -27.11 28.31
C LEU A 72 -66.47 -27.70 28.39
N ASN A 73 -66.32 -29.02 28.56
CA ASN A 73 -65.01 -29.66 28.58
C ASN A 73 -64.23 -29.42 27.29
N GLN A 74 -64.85 -29.61 26.12
CA GLN A 74 -64.17 -29.34 24.84
C GLN A 74 -63.78 -27.87 24.68
N SER A 75 -64.63 -26.95 25.15
CA SER A 75 -64.30 -25.52 25.12
C SER A 75 -63.12 -25.19 26.03
N ILE A 76 -63.09 -25.73 27.26
CA ILE A 76 -62.01 -25.52 28.24
C ILE A 76 -60.69 -26.07 27.69
N THR A 77 -60.71 -27.27 27.08
CA THR A 77 -59.49 -27.83 26.45
C THR A 77 -58.98 -26.91 25.34
N GLY A 78 -59.85 -26.40 24.47
CA GLY A 78 -59.47 -25.46 23.41
C GLY A 78 -58.87 -24.15 23.95
N TYR A 79 -59.42 -23.61 25.03
CA TYR A 79 -58.87 -22.42 25.69
C TYR A 79 -57.50 -22.68 26.31
N VAL A 80 -57.32 -23.79 27.03
CA VAL A 80 -56.03 -24.15 27.63
C VAL A 80 -54.95 -24.38 26.58
N THR A 81 -55.27 -25.07 25.47
CA THR A 81 -54.31 -25.25 24.37
C THR A 81 -53.91 -23.91 23.74
N ARG A 82 -54.87 -22.99 23.57
CA ARG A 82 -54.58 -21.66 23.01
C ARG A 82 -53.72 -20.82 23.94
N ALA A 83 -53.97 -20.86 25.26
CA ALA A 83 -53.17 -20.19 26.27
C ALA A 83 -51.72 -20.70 26.27
N ASN A 84 -51.52 -22.02 26.28
CA ASN A 84 -50.19 -22.63 26.23
C ASN A 84 -49.44 -22.27 24.92
N ASN A 85 -50.14 -22.20 23.79
CA ASN A 85 -49.54 -21.79 22.52
C ASN A 85 -49.13 -20.31 22.54
N LEU A 86 -49.95 -19.43 23.13
CA LEU A 86 -49.63 -18.02 23.31
C LEU A 86 -48.41 -17.82 24.22
N GLU A 87 -48.32 -18.55 25.33
CA GLU A 87 -47.16 -18.53 26.22
C GLU A 87 -45.89 -19.02 25.50
N ALA A 88 -45.99 -20.11 24.73
CA ALA A 88 -44.87 -20.60 23.93
C ALA A 88 -44.40 -19.56 22.90
N ARG A 89 -45.33 -18.91 22.18
CA ARG A 89 -45.01 -17.85 21.21
C ARG A 89 -44.43 -16.61 21.87
N LEU A 90 -44.92 -16.23 23.05
CA LEU A 90 -44.38 -15.11 23.81
C LEU A 90 -42.93 -15.40 24.25
N SER A 91 -42.68 -16.62 24.76
CA SER A 91 -41.34 -17.08 25.15
C SER A 91 -40.38 -17.09 23.95
N GLU A 92 -40.83 -17.64 22.82
CA GLU A 92 -40.06 -17.65 21.57
C GLU A 92 -39.76 -16.22 21.08
N THR A 93 -40.77 -15.35 21.06
CA THR A 93 -40.61 -13.94 20.67
C THR A 93 -39.61 -13.24 21.58
N ASN A 94 -39.69 -13.45 22.90
CA ASN A 94 -38.76 -12.87 23.86
C ASN A 94 -37.32 -13.37 23.62
N ALA A 95 -37.13 -14.66 23.34
CA ALA A 95 -35.83 -15.23 22.99
C ALA A 95 -35.27 -14.62 21.69
N THR A 96 -36.10 -14.45 20.66
CA THR A 96 -35.67 -13.79 19.40
C THR A 96 -35.26 -12.34 19.61
N LEU A 97 -35.97 -11.61 20.49
CA LEU A 97 -35.71 -10.21 20.78
C LEU A 97 -34.38 -10.04 21.56
N GLN A 98 -34.14 -10.93 22.54
CA GLN A 98 -32.85 -10.98 23.24
C GLN A 98 -31.69 -11.32 22.30
N ASN A 99 -31.85 -12.31 21.42
CA ASN A 99 -30.83 -12.68 20.44
C ASN A 99 -30.54 -11.53 19.45
N THR A 100 -31.59 -10.84 19.01
CA THR A 100 -31.45 -9.69 18.10
C THR A 100 -30.74 -8.52 18.81
N ALA A 101 -31.08 -8.25 20.07
CA ALA A 101 -30.41 -7.23 20.87
C ALA A 101 -28.93 -7.55 21.08
N ALA A 102 -28.59 -8.81 21.37
CA ALA A 102 -27.21 -9.25 21.50
C ALA A 102 -26.44 -9.09 20.17
N SER A 103 -27.03 -9.52 19.05
CA SER A 103 -26.43 -9.36 17.72
C SER A 103 -26.22 -7.89 17.36
N TYR A 104 -27.14 -7.01 17.73
CA TYR A 104 -27.02 -5.57 17.51
C TYR A 104 -25.82 -4.98 18.28
N GLU A 105 -25.65 -5.31 19.56
CA GLU A 105 -24.52 -4.81 20.35
C GLU A 105 -23.17 -5.36 19.85
N THR A 106 -23.12 -6.62 19.39
CA THR A 106 -21.93 -7.16 18.71
C THR A 106 -21.61 -6.37 17.44
N CYS A 107 -22.60 -6.17 16.56
CA CYS A 107 -22.40 -5.44 15.31
C CYS A 107 -21.95 -3.99 15.55
N LYS A 108 -22.54 -3.31 16.55
CA LYS A 108 -22.14 -1.95 16.95
C LYS A 108 -20.70 -1.90 17.45
N THR A 109 -20.28 -2.89 18.23
CA THR A 109 -18.90 -3.00 18.71
C THR A 109 -17.91 -3.23 17.57
N GLU A 110 -18.23 -4.14 16.65
CA GLU A 110 -17.42 -4.42 15.46
C GLU A 110 -17.31 -3.20 14.54
N LEU A 111 -18.40 -2.45 14.36
CA LEU A 111 -18.39 -1.20 13.60
C LEU A 111 -17.49 -0.15 14.26
N GLY A 112 -17.53 -0.04 15.58
CA GLY A 112 -16.63 0.84 16.34
C GLY A 112 -15.16 0.48 16.17
N ALA A 113 -14.84 -0.82 16.27
CA ALA A 113 -13.48 -1.32 16.05
C ALA A 113 -13.00 -1.06 14.60
N THR A 114 -13.87 -1.30 13.62
CA THR A 114 -13.58 -1.04 12.20
C THR A 114 -13.31 0.44 11.95
N LYS A 115 -14.12 1.33 12.54
CA LYS A 115 -13.92 2.78 12.43
C LYS A 115 -12.57 3.21 13.01
N SER A 116 -12.22 2.71 14.19
CA SER A 116 -10.92 3.01 14.81
C SER A 116 -9.76 2.50 13.97
N SER A 117 -9.86 1.28 13.42
CA SER A 117 -8.84 0.73 12.52
C SER A 117 -8.68 1.58 11.25
N PHE A 118 -9.77 2.07 10.68
CA PHE A 118 -9.74 2.97 9.53
C PHE A 118 -9.06 4.31 9.85
N GLU A 119 -9.33 4.90 11.01
CA GLU A 119 -8.69 6.15 11.45
C GLU A 119 -7.17 5.98 11.64
N THR A 120 -6.74 4.86 12.22
CA THR A 120 -5.30 4.51 12.34
C THR A 120 -4.67 4.36 10.96
N CYS A 121 -5.29 3.58 10.07
CA CYS A 121 -4.79 3.38 8.71
C CYS A 121 -4.66 4.71 7.94
N ASN A 122 -5.62 5.61 8.09
CA ASN A 122 -5.58 6.93 7.47
C ASN A 122 -4.45 7.81 8.04
N THR A 123 -4.18 7.69 9.35
CA THR A 123 -3.06 8.38 10.00
C THR A 123 -1.72 7.86 9.47
N ASP A 124 -1.56 6.55 9.37
CA ASP A 124 -0.36 5.91 8.84
C ASP A 124 -0.14 6.29 7.37
N LEU A 125 -1.20 6.31 6.56
CA LEU A 125 -1.14 6.69 5.16
C LEU A 125 -0.66 8.15 4.99
N ASN A 126 -1.16 9.07 5.82
CA ASN A 126 -0.70 10.45 5.84
C ASN A 126 0.77 10.57 6.26
N ALA A 127 1.21 9.79 7.25
CA ALA A 127 2.61 9.76 7.67
C ALA A 127 3.51 9.27 6.52
N ARG A 128 3.15 8.15 5.88
CA ARG A 128 3.88 7.59 4.73
C ARG A 128 3.90 8.55 3.54
N SER A 129 2.81 9.26 3.27
CA SER A 129 2.79 10.27 2.21
C SER A 129 3.78 11.41 2.47
N LYS A 130 3.94 11.84 3.72
CA LYS A 130 4.93 12.86 4.11
C LYS A 130 6.36 12.33 3.97
N GLU A 131 6.62 11.12 4.45
CA GLU A 131 7.93 10.46 4.29
C GLU A 131 8.33 10.35 2.82
N LEU A 132 7.39 9.94 1.96
CA LEU A 132 7.63 9.83 0.52
C LEU A 132 7.94 11.20 -0.12
N SER A 133 7.24 12.24 0.30
CA SER A 133 7.52 13.61 -0.16
C SER A 133 8.92 14.05 0.26
N SER A 134 9.33 13.80 1.51
CA SER A 134 10.68 14.14 1.99
C SER A 134 11.75 13.36 1.22
N CYS A 135 11.57 12.05 1.04
CA CYS A 135 12.50 11.22 0.28
C CYS A 135 12.64 11.68 -1.18
N THR A 136 11.55 12.15 -1.79
CA THR A 136 11.58 12.72 -3.15
C THR A 136 12.44 13.99 -3.19
N THR A 137 12.25 14.90 -2.24
CA THR A 137 13.07 16.11 -2.11
C THR A 137 14.56 15.80 -1.90
N GLU A 138 14.87 14.84 -1.03
CA GLU A 138 16.25 14.40 -0.79
C GLU A 138 16.88 13.80 -2.06
N LYS A 139 16.13 12.98 -2.81
CA LYS A 139 16.57 12.42 -4.08
C LYS A 139 16.93 13.51 -5.09
N ASP A 140 16.09 14.54 -5.21
CA ASP A 140 16.32 15.64 -6.14
C ASP A 140 17.52 16.51 -5.71
N SER A 141 17.73 16.68 -4.39
CA SER A 141 18.93 17.32 -3.84
C SER A 141 20.19 16.53 -4.19
N PHE A 142 20.19 15.21 -4.00
CA PHE A 142 21.35 14.38 -4.34
C PHE A 142 21.65 14.38 -5.83
N LYS A 143 20.62 14.40 -6.68
CA LYS A 143 20.80 14.53 -8.12
C LYS A 143 21.51 15.84 -8.48
N THR A 144 21.06 16.95 -7.91
CA THR A 144 21.67 18.26 -8.14
C THR A 144 23.15 18.27 -7.74
N GLN A 145 23.47 17.73 -6.55
CA GLN A 145 24.86 17.62 -6.09
C GLN A 145 25.71 16.72 -6.99
N SER A 146 25.14 15.62 -7.50
CA SER A 146 25.83 14.74 -8.44
C SER A 146 26.13 15.45 -9.77
N ASP A 147 25.20 16.24 -10.28
CA ASP A 147 25.38 16.99 -11.52
C ASP A 147 26.45 18.09 -11.35
N GLU A 148 26.46 18.79 -10.21
CA GLU A 148 27.50 19.77 -9.85
C GLU A 148 28.90 19.13 -9.75
N LEU A 149 29.01 17.98 -9.07
CA LEU A 149 30.26 17.21 -8.99
C LEU A 149 30.74 16.76 -10.37
N GLY A 150 29.82 16.34 -11.25
CA GLY A 150 30.13 16.02 -12.64
C GLY A 150 30.73 17.20 -13.40
N GLY A 151 30.15 18.40 -13.22
CA GLY A 151 30.67 19.64 -13.79
C GLY A 151 32.06 20.01 -13.27
N LEU A 152 32.28 19.93 -11.96
CA LEU A 152 33.59 20.17 -11.33
C LEU A 152 34.65 19.20 -11.83
N LEU A 153 34.32 17.91 -11.96
CA LEU A 153 35.24 16.91 -12.49
C LEU A 153 35.62 17.20 -13.95
N SER A 154 34.65 17.62 -14.78
CA SER A 154 34.92 18.03 -16.15
C SER A 154 35.85 19.23 -16.22
N SER A 155 35.65 20.25 -15.37
CA SER A 155 36.52 21.42 -15.31
C SER A 155 37.95 21.03 -14.87
N CYS A 156 38.06 20.19 -13.84
CA CYS A 156 39.36 19.71 -13.35
C CYS A 156 40.14 18.94 -14.41
N ASN A 157 39.44 18.13 -15.23
CA ASN A 157 40.08 17.44 -16.35
C ASN A 157 40.56 18.42 -17.43
N ALA A 158 39.77 19.44 -17.77
CA ALA A 158 40.19 20.48 -18.71
C ALA A 158 41.41 21.26 -18.19
N ASP A 159 41.42 21.63 -16.91
CA ASP A 159 42.56 22.29 -16.27
C ASP A 159 43.81 21.40 -16.33
N LYS A 160 43.66 20.10 -16.02
CA LYS A 160 44.75 19.13 -16.10
C LYS A 160 45.34 19.04 -17.52
N GLU A 161 44.50 18.98 -18.55
CA GLU A 161 44.95 18.98 -19.94
C GLU A 161 45.67 20.28 -20.31
N GLY A 162 45.15 21.42 -19.87
CA GLY A 162 45.79 22.72 -20.05
C GLY A 162 47.17 22.80 -19.37
N LEU A 163 47.28 22.29 -18.13
CA LEU A 163 48.56 22.23 -17.41
C LEU A 163 49.57 21.31 -18.11
N ALA A 164 49.12 20.16 -18.64
CA ALA A 164 49.99 19.26 -19.38
C ALA A 164 50.55 19.94 -20.64
N ALA A 165 49.70 20.63 -21.41
CA ALA A 165 50.14 21.38 -22.59
C ALA A 165 51.11 22.52 -22.23
N ALA A 166 50.85 23.25 -21.13
CA ALA A 166 51.74 24.29 -20.65
C ALA A 166 53.12 23.72 -20.24
N LEU A 167 53.14 22.55 -19.58
CA LEU A 167 54.37 21.88 -19.18
C LEU A 167 55.18 21.44 -20.41
N ASP A 168 54.54 20.88 -21.43
CA ASP A 168 55.19 20.51 -22.69
C ASP A 168 55.79 21.73 -23.39
N SER A 169 55.07 22.85 -23.41
CA SER A 169 55.58 24.11 -23.97
C SER A 169 56.83 24.60 -23.24
N VAL A 170 56.79 24.64 -21.90
CA VAL A 170 57.94 25.09 -21.08
C VAL A 170 59.14 24.16 -21.27
N SER A 171 58.91 22.85 -21.36
CA SER A 171 59.96 21.86 -21.62
C SER A 171 60.65 22.13 -22.96
N ASN A 172 59.87 22.30 -24.03
CA ASN A 172 60.39 22.60 -25.37
C ASN A 172 61.14 23.93 -25.41
N GLU A 173 60.62 24.97 -24.77
CA GLU A 173 61.33 26.26 -24.67
C GLU A 173 62.64 26.13 -23.89
N SER A 174 62.66 25.36 -22.80
CA SER A 174 63.86 25.13 -22.01
C SER A 174 64.93 24.43 -22.83
N GLU A 175 64.56 23.40 -23.59
CA GLU A 175 65.47 22.71 -24.50
C GLU A 175 65.97 23.65 -25.62
N GLY A 176 65.07 24.44 -26.21
CA GLY A 176 65.44 25.46 -27.19
C GLY A 176 66.43 26.50 -26.65
N ARG A 177 66.21 26.99 -25.42
CA ARG A 177 67.13 27.91 -24.73
C ARG A 177 68.48 27.27 -24.47
N LYS A 178 68.52 25.99 -24.06
CA LYS A 178 69.76 25.25 -23.86
C LYS A 178 70.56 25.14 -25.15
N ILE A 179 69.93 24.73 -26.25
CA ILE A 179 70.56 24.66 -27.58
C ILE A 179 71.10 26.03 -28.01
N ALA A 180 70.33 27.11 -27.81
CA ALA A 180 70.75 28.46 -28.14
C ALA A 180 71.95 28.93 -27.28
N TYR A 181 71.93 28.61 -25.98
CA TYR A 181 73.03 28.90 -25.06
C TYR A 181 74.31 28.17 -25.47
N ASP A 182 74.21 26.88 -25.79
CA ASP A 182 75.34 26.08 -26.26
C ASP A 182 75.89 26.64 -27.58
N ALA A 183 75.04 27.00 -28.53
CA ALA A 183 75.46 27.67 -29.76
C ALA A 183 76.21 28.99 -29.51
N LEU A 184 75.71 29.83 -28.60
CA LEU A 184 76.36 31.08 -28.21
C LEU A 184 77.71 30.82 -27.54
N ALA A 185 77.77 29.88 -26.59
CA ALA A 185 79.00 29.52 -25.89
C ALA A 185 80.09 29.06 -26.88
N ARG A 186 79.74 28.23 -27.88
CA ARG A 186 80.66 27.82 -28.97
C ARG A 186 81.18 29.01 -29.76
N SER A 187 80.29 29.92 -30.17
CA SER A 187 80.67 31.09 -30.96
C SER A 187 81.63 32.01 -30.19
N ALA A 188 81.38 32.22 -28.89
CA ALA A 188 82.23 33.01 -28.01
C ALA A 188 83.58 32.33 -27.76
N ALA A 189 83.60 31.01 -27.56
CA ALA A 189 84.83 30.21 -27.40
C ALA A 189 85.70 30.30 -28.64
N ARG A 190 85.11 30.19 -29.83
CA ARG A 190 85.85 30.33 -31.09
C ARG A 190 86.47 31.72 -31.22
N LEU A 191 85.71 32.78 -30.91
CA LEU A 191 86.20 34.16 -31.02
C LEU A 191 87.32 34.46 -30.01
N SER A 192 87.22 33.91 -28.80
CA SER A 192 88.13 34.25 -27.70
C SER A 192 89.38 33.35 -27.65
N CYS A 193 89.26 32.08 -28.03
CA CYS A 193 90.31 31.08 -27.85
C CYS A 193 91.04 30.69 -29.15
N CYS A 194 90.48 30.99 -30.33
CA CYS A 194 91.12 30.67 -31.60
C CYS A 194 91.79 31.90 -32.21
N THR A 195 93.07 31.79 -32.53
CA THR A 195 93.76 32.80 -33.34
C THR A 195 93.55 32.53 -34.83
N ALA A 196 93.85 33.52 -35.69
CA ALA A 196 93.76 33.35 -37.15
C ALA A 196 94.59 32.17 -37.67
N LEU A 197 95.73 31.86 -37.04
CA LEU A 197 96.58 30.72 -37.39
C LEU A 197 95.95 29.37 -36.96
N ASP A 198 95.30 29.33 -35.80
CA ASP A 198 94.59 28.13 -35.32
C ASP A 198 93.40 27.78 -36.24
N VAL A 199 92.73 28.80 -36.80
CA VAL A 199 91.63 28.62 -37.77
C VAL A 199 92.14 28.01 -39.08
N ILE A 200 93.28 28.48 -39.60
CA ILE A 200 93.86 27.96 -40.85
C ILE A 200 94.38 26.53 -40.67
N SER A 201 94.99 26.25 -39.53
CA SER A 201 95.58 24.93 -39.22
C SER A 201 94.57 23.89 -38.75
N GLY A 202 93.31 24.28 -38.49
CA GLY A 202 92.28 23.37 -37.99
C GLY A 202 92.57 22.84 -36.59
N ARG A 203 93.27 23.62 -35.77
CA ARG A 203 93.66 23.22 -34.41
C ARG A 203 92.44 23.12 -33.50
N THR A 204 92.43 22.11 -32.64
CA THR A 204 91.47 21.99 -31.53
C THR A 204 92.06 22.62 -30.26
N VAL A 205 91.28 23.48 -29.61
CA VAL A 205 91.65 24.18 -28.38
C VAL A 205 90.65 23.81 -27.29
N GLY A 206 91.13 23.50 -26.08
CA GLY A 206 90.25 23.32 -24.94
C GLY A 206 89.77 24.67 -24.40
N TRP A 207 88.54 24.74 -23.90
CA TRP A 207 87.96 25.95 -23.35
C TRP A 207 87.06 25.63 -22.16
N GLY A 208 86.89 26.60 -21.25
CA GLY A 208 86.04 26.45 -20.07
C GLY A 208 85.49 27.79 -19.61
N ILE A 209 84.61 27.75 -18.63
CA ILE A 209 84.09 28.94 -17.95
C ILE A 209 84.44 28.81 -16.48
N THR A 210 85.23 29.75 -15.96
CA THR A 210 85.62 29.84 -14.56
C THR A 210 85.32 31.24 -14.07
N ASP A 211 84.63 31.39 -12.94
CA ASP A 211 84.26 32.69 -12.37
C ASP A 211 83.58 33.65 -13.37
N ASN A 212 82.64 33.13 -14.18
CA ASN A 212 81.95 33.85 -15.26
C ASN A 212 82.87 34.40 -16.37
N ALA A 213 84.14 33.98 -16.43
CA ALA A 213 85.07 34.33 -17.48
C ALA A 213 85.43 33.12 -18.34
N MET A 214 85.55 33.35 -19.65
CA MET A 214 85.99 32.31 -20.58
C MET A 214 87.49 32.10 -20.47
N THR A 215 87.91 30.85 -20.30
CA THR A 215 89.31 30.46 -20.21
C THR A 215 89.66 29.50 -21.35
N CYS A 216 90.85 29.66 -21.92
CA CYS A 216 91.33 28.89 -23.06
C CYS A 216 92.54 28.06 -22.62
N GLY A 217 92.55 26.76 -22.89
CA GLY A 217 93.61 25.84 -22.44
C GLY A 217 93.09 24.44 -22.10
N SER A 218 93.75 23.73 -21.18
CA SER A 218 93.37 22.36 -20.78
C SER A 218 92.07 22.37 -19.95
N SER A 219 90.94 22.24 -20.64
CA SER A 219 89.60 22.14 -20.05
C SER A 219 88.87 20.92 -20.62
N ASN A 220 87.72 20.58 -20.04
CA ASN A 220 86.91 19.43 -20.41
C ASN A 220 86.19 19.61 -21.75
N TYR A 221 85.92 20.86 -22.15
CA TYR A 221 85.30 21.18 -23.43
C TYR A 221 86.34 21.53 -24.46
N THR A 222 86.13 21.12 -25.71
CA THR A 222 87.05 21.43 -26.81
C THR A 222 86.32 22.10 -27.96
N ILE A 223 87.05 22.90 -28.74
CA ILE A 223 86.54 23.52 -29.97
C ILE A 223 87.55 23.41 -31.10
N ASN A 224 87.10 22.94 -32.26
CA ASN A 224 87.87 22.97 -33.50
C ASN A 224 87.80 24.37 -34.11
N CYS A 225 88.94 25.04 -34.24
CA CYS A 225 89.00 26.42 -34.69
C CYS A 225 88.65 26.61 -36.18
N ALA A 226 88.78 25.57 -37.02
CA ALA A 226 88.39 25.63 -38.43
C ALA A 226 86.88 25.44 -38.62
N THR A 227 86.28 24.44 -37.97
CA THR A 227 84.88 24.06 -38.19
C THR A 227 83.92 24.69 -37.18
N GLY A 228 84.41 25.10 -36.01
CA GLY A 228 83.58 25.51 -34.87
C GLY A 228 82.88 24.34 -34.17
N ALA A 229 83.18 23.09 -34.57
CA ALA A 229 82.67 21.90 -33.89
C ALA A 229 83.25 21.81 -32.48
N THR A 230 82.45 21.40 -31.51
CA THR A 230 82.87 21.22 -30.12
C THR A 230 82.49 19.85 -29.61
N ASP A 231 83.32 19.28 -28.76
CA ASP A 231 82.94 18.16 -27.91
C ASP A 231 82.67 18.71 -26.50
N TYR A 232 81.44 18.48 -26.03
CA TYR A 232 80.97 18.78 -24.68
C TYR A 232 81.13 17.57 -23.76
#